data_AF-A0A1Z5IK54-F1
#
_entry.id   AF-A0A1Z5IK54-F1
#
_cell.length_a   1.000
_cell.length_b   1.000
_cell.length_c   1.000
_cell.angle_alpha   90.00
_cell.angle_beta   90.00
_cell.angle_gamma   90.00
#
_symmetry.space_group_name_H-M   'P 1'
#
loop_
_entity.id
_entity.type
_entity.pdbx_description
1 polymer ?
#
loop_
_entity_poly.entity_id
_entity_poly.type
_entity_poly.pdbx_seq_one_letter_code
_entity_poly.pdbx_strand_id
1 'polypeptide(L)' 'MTDTTVTSLRFNKDQYRKVKELADFNGVSVTTYMRQAVLEHAEDETDYQDAAANLKTSHGETVSRTEIMTRLGLRP' A
#
# COMPACT_ATOMS: atom_id res chain seq x y z
N MET A 1 1.25 -5.48 24.86
CA MET A 1 1.78 -6.20 23.68
C MET A 1 0.83 -5.90 22.54
N THR A 2 1.33 -5.47 21.38
CA THR A 2 0.51 -5.40 20.18
C THR A 2 0.12 -6.83 19.80
N ASP A 3 -1.18 -7.11 19.70
CA ASP A 3 -1.66 -8.42 19.26
C ASP A 3 -1.13 -8.68 17.85
N THR A 4 -0.36 -9.75 17.70
CA THR A 4 0.22 -10.18 16.42
C THR A 4 -0.32 -11.56 16.07
N THR A 5 -0.68 -11.74 14.80
CA THR A 5 -1.15 -13.02 14.26
C THR A 5 -0.10 -13.60 13.34
N VAL A 6 0.09 -14.93 13.39
CA VAL A 6 0.97 -15.66 12.47
C VAL A 6 0.16 -16.10 11.25
N THR A 7 0.60 -15.70 10.07
CA THR A 7 0.00 -16.10 8.78
C THR A 7 0.97 -16.98 8.01
N SER A 8 0.48 -18.09 7.46
CA SER A 8 1.26 -18.98 6.60
C SER A 8 0.87 -18.80 5.14
N LEU A 9 1.86 -18.54 4.28
CA LEU A 9 1.69 -18.41 2.82
C LEU A 9 2.37 -19.59 2.12
N ARG A 10 1.76 -20.07 1.03
CA ARG A 10 2.31 -21.17 0.23
C ARG A 10 2.76 -20.65 -1.13
N PHE A 11 4.01 -20.95 -1.46
CA PHE A 11 4.62 -20.62 -2.75
C PHE A 11 5.26 -21.88 -3.33
N ASN A 12 5.27 -21.98 -4.65
CA ASN A 12 6.18 -22.92 -5.30
C ASN A 12 7.64 -22.42 -5.21
N LYS A 13 8.60 -23.28 -5.58
CA LYS A 13 10.03 -22.97 -5.45
C LYS A 13 10.45 -21.72 -6.23
N ASP A 14 9.92 -21.54 -7.44
CA ASP A 14 10.30 -20.41 -8.30
C ASP A 14 9.72 -19.09 -7.79
N GLN A 15 8.47 -19.09 -7.34
CA GLN A 15 7.83 -17.94 -6.69
C GLN A 15 8.61 -17.54 -5.44
N TYR A 16 8.94 -18.50 -4.58
CA TYR A 16 9.68 -18.20 -3.35
C TYR A 16 11.12 -17.76 -3.62
N ARG A 17 11.77 -18.25 -4.69
CA ARG A 17 13.08 -17.77 -5.12
C ARG A 17 13.00 -16.29 -5.50
N LYS A 18 12.03 -15.88 -6.31
CA LYS A 18 11.84 -14.47 -6.69
C LYS A 18 11.62 -13.57 -5.47
N VAL A 19 10.81 -14.01 -4.52
CA VAL A 19 10.60 -13.28 -3.26
C VAL A 19 11.91 -13.09 -2.49
N LYS A 20 12.75 -14.12 -2.41
CA LYS A 20 14.08 -14.02 -1.77
C LYS A 20 14.99 -13.04 -2.49
N GLU A 21 15.10 -13.14 -3.80
CA GLU A 21 15.94 -12.24 -4.61
C GLU A 21 15.52 -10.77 -4.44
N LEU A 22 14.21 -10.50 -4.40
CA LEU A 22 13.69 -9.15 -4.18
C LEU A 22 13.91 -8.68 -2.74
N ALA A 23 13.71 -9.54 -1.74
CA ALA A 23 14.00 -9.20 -0.35
C ALA A 23 15.48 -8.85 -0.15
N ASP A 24 16.37 -9.67 -0.71
CA ASP A 24 17.83 -9.46 -0.66
C ASP A 24 18.22 -8.15 -1.37
N PHE A 25 17.64 -7.88 -2.55
CA PHE A 25 17.86 -6.63 -3.28
C PHE A 25 17.44 -5.39 -2.48
N ASN A 26 16.34 -5.47 -1.72
CA ASN A 26 15.85 -4.40 -0.87
C ASN A 26 16.53 -4.36 0.52
N GLY A 27 17.47 -5.28 0.80
CA GLY A 27 18.19 -5.32 2.08
C GLY A 27 17.32 -5.67 3.29
N VAL A 28 16.21 -6.38 3.08
CA VAL A 28 15.25 -6.74 4.14
C VAL A 28 15.07 -8.26 4.25
N SER A 29 14.55 -8.73 5.39
CA SER A 29 14.17 -10.14 5.51
C SER A 29 13.00 -10.49 4.60
N VAL A 30 12.91 -11.75 4.18
CA VAL A 30 11.77 -12.28 3.40
C VAL A 30 10.43 -12.01 4.08
N THR A 31 10.36 -12.17 5.41
CA THR A 31 9.15 -11.89 6.19
C THR A 31 8.78 -10.41 6.16
N THR A 32 9.78 -9.52 6.28
CA THR A 32 9.58 -8.06 6.18
C THR A 32 9.06 -7.70 4.79
N TYR A 33 9.70 -8.22 3.75
CA TYR A 33 9.29 -7.99 2.37
C TYR A 33 7.85 -8.43 2.10
N MET A 34 7.47 -9.65 2.54
CA MET A 34 6.09 -10.14 2.38
C MET A 34 5.08 -9.32 3.18
N ARG A 35 5.44 -8.87 4.39
CA ARG A 35 4.58 -7.98 5.18
C ARG A 35 4.36 -6.65 4.47
N GLN A 36 5.42 -6.04 3.95
CA GLN A 36 5.34 -4.78 3.21
C GLN A 36 4.48 -4.93 1.97
N ALA A 37 4.73 -5.95 1.13
CA ALA A 37 3.95 -6.17 -0.08
C ALA A 37 2.44 -6.32 0.17
N VAL A 38 2.04 -6.96 1.28
CA VAL A 38 0.61 -7.08 1.64
C VAL A 38 0.02 -5.75 2.11
N LEU A 39 0.77 -4.98 2.89
CA LEU A 39 0.31 -3.68 3.40
C LEU A 39 0.24 -2.64 2.28
N GLU A 40 1.26 -2.56 1.44
CA GLU A 40 1.31 -1.68 0.27
C GLU A 40 0.13 -1.95 -0.66
N HIS A 41 -0.20 -3.22 -0.92
CA HIS A 41 -1.36 -3.55 -1.76
C HIS A 41 -2.70 -3.11 -1.15
N ALA A 42 -2.84 -3.14 0.19
CA ALA A 42 -4.03 -2.65 0.86
C ALA A 42 -4.10 -1.11 0.85
N GLU A 43 -2.95 -0.44 0.97
CA GLU A 43 -2.81 1.01 0.83
C GLU A 43 -3.16 1.46 -0.60
N ASP A 44 -2.64 0.79 -1.63
CA ASP A 44 -2.92 1.09 -3.04
C ASP A 44 -4.43 1.08 -3.37
N GLU A 45 -5.17 0.11 -2.85
CA GLU A 45 -6.62 0.03 -3.05
C GLU A 45 -7.36 1.17 -2.34
N THR A 46 -6.90 1.54 -1.14
CA THR A 46 -7.48 2.66 -0.38
C THR A 46 -7.21 3.98 -1.10
N ASP A 47 -5.97 4.20 -1.54
CA ASP A 47 -5.55 5.39 -2.27
C ASP A 47 -6.30 5.52 -3.61
N TYR A 48 -6.55 4.42 -4.30
CA TYR A 48 -7.36 4.42 -5.52
C TYR A 48 -8.79 4.89 -5.27
N GLN A 49 -9.42 4.40 -4.20
CA GLN A 49 -10.79 4.78 -3.83
C GLN A 49 -10.87 6.27 -3.46
N ASP A 50 -9.91 6.77 -2.69
CA ASP A 50 -9.81 8.17 -2.31
C ASP A 50 -9.57 9.07 -3.54
N ALA A 51 -8.73 8.64 -4.48
CA ALA A 51 -8.53 9.34 -5.74
C ALA A 51 -9.82 9.40 -6.58
N ALA A 52 -10.55 8.29 -6.69
CA ALA A 52 -11.82 8.23 -7.42
C ALA A 52 -12.89 9.15 -6.79
N ALA A 53 -12.99 9.17 -5.46
CA ALA A 53 -13.91 10.05 -4.73
C ALA A 53 -13.57 11.52 -4.94
N ASN A 54 -12.27 11.86 -4.89
CA ASN A 54 -11.80 13.23 -5.16
C ASN A 54 -12.12 13.68 -6.58
N LEU A 55 -11.83 12.85 -7.59
CA LEU A 55 -12.16 13.16 -8.99
C LEU A 55 -13.66 13.39 -9.19
N LYS A 56 -14.50 12.54 -8.61
CA LYS A 56 -15.96 12.68 -8.67
C LYS A 56 -16.44 13.98 -8.03
N THR A 57 -15.87 14.34 -6.87
CA THR A 57 -16.24 15.55 -6.12
C THR A 57 -15.74 16.83 -6.80
N SER A 58 -14.64 16.74 -7.56
CA SER A 58 -14.14 17.88 -8.33
C SER A 58 -14.93 18.16 -9.61
N HIS A 59 -15.90 17.33 -9.99
CA HIS A 59 -16.74 17.55 -11.17
C HIS A 59 -15.97 17.80 -12.50
N GLY A 60 -14.75 17.27 -12.61
CA GLY A 60 -13.87 17.49 -13.76
C GLY A 60 -13.08 18.80 -13.73
N GLU A 61 -13.15 19.58 -12.65
CA GLU A 61 -12.43 20.84 -12.46
C GLU A 61 -11.07 20.64 -11.80
N THR A 62 -10.15 21.55 -12.09
CA THR A 62 -8.88 21.67 -11.36
C THR A 62 -9.13 22.28 -10.00
N VAL A 63 -8.77 21.58 -8.94
CA VAL A 63 -8.91 22.03 -7.55
C VAL A 63 -7.56 22.31 -6.91
N SER A 64 -7.52 23.21 -5.94
CA SER A 64 -6.26 23.61 -5.28
C SER A 64 -5.74 22.53 -4.33
N ARG A 65 -4.42 22.51 -4.07
CA ARG A 65 -3.82 21.59 -3.08
C ARG A 65 -4.48 21.72 -1.70
N THR A 66 -4.71 22.95 -1.23
CA THR A 66 -5.32 23.23 0.07
C THR A 66 -6.72 22.62 0.19
N GLU A 67 -7.49 22.69 -0.90
CA GLU A 67 -8.83 22.11 -0.98
C GLU A 67 -8.78 20.58 -0.91
N ILE A 68 -7.86 19.94 -1.66
CA ILE A 68 -7.65 18.48 -1.60
C ILE A 68 -7.22 18.03 -0.19
N MET A 69 -6.25 18.71 0.42
CA MET A 69 -5.79 18.38 1.78
C MET A 69 -6.95 18.45 2.79
N THR A 70 -7.83 19.46 2.65
CA THR A 70 -9.02 19.60 3.49
C THR A 70 -10.01 18.44 3.29
N ARG A 71 -10.28 18.04 2.03
CA ARG A 71 -11.18 16.92 1.71
C ARG A 71 -10.66 15.58 2.28
N LEU A 72 -9.35 15.38 2.24
CA LEU A 72 -8.68 14.17 2.73
C LEU A 72 -8.43 14.18 4.26
N GLY A 73 -8.82 15.25 4.96
CA GLY A 73 -8.57 15.38 6.41
C GLY A 73 -7.07 15.48 6.77
N LEU A 74 -6.23 15.89 5.82
CA LEU A 74 -4.79 16.04 5.99
C LEU A 74 -4.46 17.49 6.41
N ARG A 75 -3.48 17.67 7.31
CA ARG A 75 -3.03 19.01 7.70
C ARG A 75 -2.23 19.65 6.55
N PRO A 76 -2.46 20.94 6.21
CA PRO A 76 -1.85 21.58 5.04
C PRO A 76 -0.32 21.59 5.04
#